data_AF-A0A8R2HAR4-F1
#
_entry.id   AF-A0A8R2HAR4-F1
#
_cell.length_a   1.000
_cell.length_b   1.000
_cell.length_c   1.000
_cell.angle_alpha   90.00
_cell.angle_beta   90.00
_cell.angle_gamma   90.00
#
_symmetry.space_group_name_H-M   'P 1'
#
loop_
_entity.id
_entity.type
_entity.pdbx_description
1 polymer ?
#
loop_
_entity_poly.entity_id
_entity_poly.type
_entity_poly.pdbx_seq_one_letter_code
_entity_poly.pdbx_strand_id
1 'polypeptide(L)'
;MVKRNGGIVDLEICYDQLSLTTIYVKFEIDGISLKKFVTVIIPPVATRNINLYPENIACFYTKNHQTALFKYIYNNEDKISDSSFLTEGHLASNADFSENFKQLGTFFYANITPQWESINQHVWALIESAIRSYAMDNDKKLEAYAGTHGQAMVDGQPLFLTGDGRMPVAAWLWKAAVDRSTGAGIAFVCSNDPFKRAASPPCGDMDVCVDGHWHAAVVVGWSFCCTLQQLVETVPGAATAIVDGAGMKLLKRQSPATPPMSPDSAATMDDDEDDEDDDDDDDDGDDEAEKDEAEKDD
;
A
#
# COMPACT_ATOMS: atom_id res chain seq x y z
N MET A 1 19.70 13.20 -12.60
CA MET A 1 18.56 12.29 -12.90
C MET A 1 19.01 11.28 -13.94
N VAL A 2 18.94 9.99 -13.61
CA VAL A 2 19.15 8.92 -14.61
C VAL A 2 17.79 8.30 -14.90
N LYS A 3 17.39 8.34 -16.17
CA LYS A 3 16.21 7.66 -16.68
C LYS A 3 16.66 6.36 -17.34
N ARG A 4 16.20 5.22 -16.84
CA ARG A 4 16.44 3.91 -17.47
C ARG A 4 15.16 3.46 -18.17
N ASN A 5 15.16 3.48 -19.50
CA ASN A 5 14.10 2.89 -20.31
C ASN A 5 14.36 1.39 -20.46
N GLY A 6 13.39 0.55 -20.10
CA GLY A 6 13.35 -0.87 -20.49
C GLY A 6 14.52 -1.73 -20.01
N GLY A 7 14.79 -1.74 -18.71
CA GLY A 7 15.67 -2.75 -18.11
C GLY A 7 15.02 -4.14 -18.04
N ILE A 8 15.78 -5.12 -17.53
CA ILE A 8 15.45 -6.57 -17.37
C ILE A 8 14.08 -6.85 -16.68
N VAL A 9 13.36 -5.84 -16.16
CA VAL A 9 12.17 -5.97 -15.29
C VAL A 9 10.99 -5.04 -15.62
N ASP A 10 10.91 -4.42 -16.80
CA ASP A 10 9.81 -3.52 -17.21
C ASP A 10 9.50 -2.34 -16.26
N LEU A 11 10.46 -2.00 -15.38
CA LEU A 11 10.41 -0.80 -14.55
C LEU A 11 11.15 0.34 -15.28
N GLU A 12 10.44 1.43 -15.56
CA GLU A 12 11.08 2.72 -15.89
C GLU A 12 11.24 3.50 -14.59
N ILE A 13 12.48 3.69 -14.15
CA ILE A 13 12.80 4.36 -12.88
C ILE A 13 13.48 5.69 -13.18
N CYS A 14 12.95 6.75 -12.56
CA CYS A 14 13.58 8.05 -12.50
C CYS A 14 14.24 8.24 -11.13
N TYR A 15 15.57 8.26 -11.13
CA TYR A 15 16.37 8.21 -9.92
C TYR A 15 17.30 9.42 -9.79
N ASP A 16 17.36 10.00 -8.60
CA ASP A 16 18.37 10.98 -8.22
C ASP A 16 19.53 10.31 -7.47
N GLN A 17 20.67 10.25 -8.16
CA GLN A 17 21.90 9.64 -7.65
C GLN A 17 22.63 10.51 -6.62
N LEU A 18 22.27 11.78 -6.45
CA LEU A 18 22.89 12.65 -5.44
C LEU A 18 22.20 12.49 -4.09
N SER A 19 20.88 12.66 -4.04
CA SER A 19 20.10 12.47 -2.81
C SER A 19 19.82 11.00 -2.48
N LEU A 20 20.12 10.09 -3.40
CA LEU A 20 19.77 8.69 -3.33
C LEU A 20 18.25 8.44 -3.25
N THR A 21 17.47 9.18 -4.04
CA THR A 21 16.00 9.16 -3.98
C THR A 21 15.36 8.71 -5.29
N THR A 22 14.36 7.85 -5.21
CA THR A 22 13.49 7.53 -6.34
C THR A 22 12.38 8.57 -6.47
N ILE A 23 12.34 9.24 -7.62
CA ILE A 23 11.38 10.30 -7.90
C ILE A 23 10.08 9.69 -8.40
N TYR A 24 10.18 8.77 -9.35
CA TYR A 24 9.06 7.94 -9.78
C TYR A 24 9.53 6.61 -10.35
N VAL A 25 8.61 5.64 -10.36
CA VAL A 25 8.69 4.37 -11.06
C VAL A 25 7.43 4.23 -11.91
N LYS A 26 7.59 3.80 -13.16
CA LYS A 26 6.51 3.46 -14.09
C LYS A 26 6.60 1.97 -14.44
N PHE A 27 5.45 1.29 -14.47
CA PHE A 27 5.35 -0.16 -14.71
C PHE A 27 3.94 -0.56 -15.18
N GLU A 28 3.73 -1.84 -15.53
CA GLU A 28 2.42 -2.40 -15.86
C GLU A 28 1.98 -3.41 -14.80
N ILE A 29 0.73 -3.32 -14.35
CA ILE A 29 0.05 -4.34 -13.56
C ILE A 29 -0.82 -5.17 -14.49
N ASP A 30 -0.43 -6.41 -14.77
CA ASP A 30 -1.18 -7.33 -15.63
C ASP A 30 -2.14 -8.19 -14.81
N GLY A 31 -3.36 -7.67 -14.60
CA GLY A 31 -4.40 -8.35 -13.84
C GLY A 31 -4.81 -9.72 -14.42
N ILE A 32 -4.70 -9.90 -15.74
CA ILE A 32 -5.04 -11.15 -16.42
C ILE A 32 -4.03 -12.24 -16.03
N SER A 33 -2.75 -11.90 -16.03
CA SER A 33 -1.66 -12.80 -15.65
C SER A 33 -1.69 -13.07 -14.14
N LEU A 34 -1.90 -12.04 -13.32
CA LEU A 34 -2.02 -12.16 -11.86
C LEU A 34 -3.17 -13.06 -11.43
N LYS A 35 -4.33 -13.00 -12.10
CA LYS A 35 -5.51 -13.84 -11.80
C LYS A 35 -5.25 -15.34 -11.97
N LYS A 36 -4.32 -15.70 -12.87
CA LYS A 36 -3.91 -17.09 -13.15
C LYS A 36 -2.68 -17.50 -12.34
N PHE A 37 -2.01 -16.54 -11.72
CA PHE A 37 -0.78 -16.76 -10.99
C PHE A 37 -1.08 -17.40 -9.65
N VAL A 38 -0.50 -18.58 -9.42
CA VAL A 38 -0.43 -19.16 -8.09
C VAL A 38 0.78 -18.55 -7.41
N THR A 39 0.59 -17.91 -6.26
CA THR A 39 1.66 -17.24 -5.53
C THR A 39 2.82 -18.19 -5.29
N VAL A 40 3.94 -17.95 -5.99
CA VAL A 40 5.22 -18.55 -5.61
C VAL A 40 5.79 -17.66 -4.54
N ILE A 41 6.00 -18.21 -3.33
CA ILE A 41 6.82 -17.55 -2.32
C ILE A 41 8.23 -17.48 -2.91
N ILE A 42 8.62 -16.33 -3.46
CA ILE A 42 10.03 -16.07 -3.69
C ILE A 42 10.65 -15.97 -2.29
N PRO A 43 11.68 -16.79 -1.97
CA PRO A 43 12.42 -16.64 -0.72
C PRO A 43 12.88 -15.19 -0.55
N PRO A 44 13.05 -14.67 0.68
CA PRO A 44 13.52 -13.31 0.89
C PRO A 44 14.81 -13.10 0.11
N VAL A 45 14.73 -12.33 -0.98
CA VAL A 45 15.90 -11.97 -1.75
C VAL A 45 16.39 -10.68 -1.13
N ALA A 46 17.64 -10.69 -0.66
CA ALA A 46 18.27 -9.47 -0.18
C ALA A 46 18.15 -8.39 -1.26
N THR A 47 17.75 -7.20 -0.84
CA THR A 47 17.73 -6.00 -1.68
C THR A 47 19.10 -5.81 -2.32
N ARG A 48 19.08 -5.54 -3.63
CA ARG A 48 20.28 -5.55 -4.45
C ARG A 48 20.71 -4.13 -4.77
N ASN A 49 22.00 -3.88 -4.56
CA ASN A 49 22.67 -2.77 -5.21
C ASN A 49 22.81 -3.09 -6.69
N ILE A 50 22.21 -2.27 -7.55
CA ILE A 50 22.83 -2.01 -8.85
C ILE A 50 24.10 -1.22 -8.51
N ASN A 51 25.24 -1.44 -9.17
CA ASN A 51 26.54 -0.75 -9.00
C ASN A 51 26.47 0.80 -9.12
N LEU A 52 25.66 1.43 -8.29
CA LEU A 52 25.32 2.83 -8.20
C LEU A 52 25.73 3.38 -6.82
N TYR A 53 26.12 2.49 -5.89
CA TYR A 53 26.49 2.85 -4.52
C TYR A 53 27.77 2.13 -4.11
N PRO A 54 28.73 2.85 -3.52
CA PRO A 54 29.88 2.25 -2.85
C PRO A 54 29.53 1.72 -1.44
N GLU A 55 28.35 2.04 -0.90
CA GLU A 55 27.95 1.79 0.48
C GLU A 55 26.92 0.66 0.63
N ASN A 56 26.89 0.04 1.81
CA ASN A 56 25.91 -0.99 2.16
C ASN A 56 24.61 -0.33 2.63
N ILE A 57 23.72 0.01 1.70
CA ILE A 57 22.43 0.68 1.98
C ILE A 57 21.59 -0.08 3.02
N ALA A 58 21.64 -1.42 3.01
CA ALA A 58 20.90 -2.27 3.93
C ALA A 58 21.20 -1.93 5.40
N CYS A 59 22.42 -1.49 5.71
CA CYS A 59 22.80 -1.10 7.07
C CYS A 59 21.96 0.07 7.60
N PHE A 60 21.55 1.00 6.74
CA PHE A 60 20.78 2.17 7.14
C PHE A 60 19.35 1.82 7.57
N TYR A 61 18.82 0.70 7.09
CA TYR A 61 17.50 0.20 7.48
C TYR A 61 17.51 -0.63 8.77
N THR A 62 18.68 -0.89 9.37
CA THR A 62 18.73 -1.60 10.65
C THR A 62 18.24 -0.71 11.79
N LYS A 63 17.51 -1.29 12.76
CA LYS A 63 17.06 -0.59 13.96
C LYS A 63 18.23 0.02 14.73
N ASN A 64 19.35 -0.69 14.88
CA ASN A 64 20.53 -0.19 15.58
C ASN A 64 21.08 1.10 14.94
N HIS A 65 21.17 1.16 13.61
CA HIS A 65 21.57 2.38 12.90
C HIS A 65 20.56 3.50 13.13
N GLN A 66 19.27 3.22 12.99
CA GLN A 66 18.22 4.22 13.14
C GLN A 66 18.13 4.75 14.58
N THR A 67 18.23 3.90 15.61
CA THR A 67 18.28 4.32 17.01
C THR A 67 19.46 5.27 17.25
N ALA A 68 20.65 4.91 16.76
CA ALA A 68 21.81 5.79 16.86
C ALA A 68 21.58 7.13 16.12
N LEU A 69 21.11 7.08 14.88
CA LEU A 69 20.82 8.26 14.07
C LEU A 69 19.82 9.19 14.76
N PHE A 70 18.72 8.64 15.27
CA PHE A 70 17.68 9.40 15.96
C PHE A 70 18.14 9.98 17.29
N LYS A 71 18.99 9.26 18.03
CA LYS A 71 19.65 9.80 19.22
C LYS A 71 20.52 11.00 18.88
N TYR A 72 21.38 10.88 17.86
CA TYR A 72 22.42 11.88 17.58
C TYR A 72 21.90 13.11 16.82
N ILE A 73 20.98 12.93 15.88
CA ILE A 73 20.50 14.02 15.01
C ILE A 73 19.24 14.65 15.57
N TYR A 74 18.27 13.82 15.95
CA TYR A 74 16.94 14.28 16.36
C TYR A 74 16.78 14.38 17.88
N ASN A 75 17.78 13.94 18.66
CA ASN A 75 17.70 13.87 20.12
C ASN A 75 16.45 13.11 20.62
N ASN A 76 16.06 12.05 19.89
CA ASN A 76 14.80 11.34 20.12
C ASN A 76 14.87 9.86 19.69
N GLU A 77 15.62 9.05 20.44
CA GLU A 77 15.77 7.63 20.13
C GLU A 77 14.50 6.79 20.34
N ASP A 78 13.57 7.26 21.19
CA ASP A 78 12.32 6.57 21.54
C ASP A 78 11.34 6.44 20.36
N LYS A 79 11.52 7.24 19.31
CA LYS A 79 10.79 7.07 18.04
C LYS A 79 11.14 5.77 17.32
N ILE A 80 12.27 5.15 17.66
CA ILE A 80 12.69 3.86 17.11
C ILE A 80 12.44 2.75 18.13
N SER A 81 11.66 1.75 17.73
CA SER A 81 11.32 0.60 18.56
C SER A 81 11.16 -0.66 17.69
N ASP A 82 10.78 -1.78 18.33
CA ASP A 82 10.52 -3.03 17.61
C ASP A 82 9.37 -2.95 16.62
N SER A 83 8.42 -2.03 16.84
CA SER A 83 7.24 -1.81 15.99
C SER A 83 7.23 -0.42 15.35
N SER A 84 8.34 0.32 15.38
CA SER A 84 8.43 1.65 14.78
C SER A 84 9.85 1.90 14.28
N PHE A 85 10.05 1.72 12.98
CA PHE A 85 11.31 1.95 12.30
C PHE A 85 11.02 2.08 10.80
N LEU A 86 11.97 2.64 10.05
CA LEU A 86 11.91 2.73 8.61
C LEU A 86 12.35 1.41 7.99
N THR A 87 11.62 0.96 6.99
CA THR A 87 11.84 -0.29 6.25
C THR A 87 12.07 0.00 4.77
N GLU A 88 12.57 -1.01 4.06
CA GLU A 88 12.72 -1.00 2.61
C GLU A 88 11.33 -1.07 1.95
N GLY A 89 10.72 0.08 1.71
CA GLY A 89 9.41 0.19 1.09
C GLY A 89 9.49 0.20 -0.43
N HIS A 90 8.87 -0.79 -1.08
CA HIS A 90 8.83 -0.90 -2.54
C HIS A 90 7.83 0.10 -3.12
N LEU A 91 8.21 0.80 -4.20
CA LEU A 91 7.28 1.64 -4.97
C LEU A 91 6.48 0.81 -5.99
N ALA A 92 7.17 -0.04 -6.74
CA ALA A 92 6.56 -1.16 -7.48
C ALA A 92 6.68 -2.43 -6.62
N SER A 93 5.54 -2.99 -6.19
CA SER A 93 5.49 -4.16 -5.31
C SER A 93 5.93 -5.40 -6.07
N ASN A 94 6.57 -6.37 -5.41
CA ASN A 94 6.80 -7.68 -6.04
C ASN A 94 5.46 -8.35 -6.41
N ALA A 95 4.43 -8.18 -5.58
CA ALA A 95 3.11 -8.74 -5.80
C ALA A 95 2.36 -8.14 -7.01
N ASP A 96 2.86 -7.03 -7.58
CA ASP A 96 2.30 -6.42 -8.79
C ASP A 96 2.65 -7.21 -10.07
N PHE A 97 3.51 -8.24 -9.96
CA PHE A 97 4.01 -9.02 -11.09
C PHE A 97 3.79 -10.53 -10.90
N SER A 98 3.58 -11.25 -12.00
CA SER A 98 3.44 -12.72 -11.99
C SER A 98 4.74 -13.45 -12.35
N GLU A 99 5.68 -12.75 -12.99
CA GLU A 99 6.90 -13.34 -13.50
C GLU A 99 8.05 -13.17 -12.50
N ASN A 100 8.69 -14.26 -12.10
CA ASN A 100 9.76 -14.26 -11.08
C ASN A 100 10.85 -13.23 -11.34
N PHE A 101 11.28 -13.06 -12.60
CA PHE A 101 12.34 -12.10 -12.92
C PHE A 101 11.90 -10.65 -12.66
N LYS A 102 10.63 -10.29 -12.94
CA LYS A 102 10.06 -8.97 -12.64
C LYS A 102 9.95 -8.76 -11.14
N GLN A 103 9.44 -9.76 -10.41
CA GLN A 103 9.37 -9.74 -8.95
C GLN A 103 10.75 -9.49 -8.33
N LEU A 104 11.79 -10.18 -8.80
CA LEU A 104 13.18 -9.99 -8.36
C LEU A 104 13.72 -8.58 -8.64
N GLY A 105 13.30 -7.93 -9.73
CA GLY A 105 13.72 -6.56 -10.03
C GLY A 105 13.16 -5.51 -9.07
N THR A 106 12.08 -5.81 -8.36
CA THR A 106 11.52 -4.86 -7.39
C THR A 106 12.43 -4.66 -6.16
N PHE A 107 13.36 -5.58 -5.92
CA PHE A 107 14.30 -5.53 -4.80
C PHE A 107 15.55 -4.67 -5.07
N PHE A 108 15.64 -4.00 -6.22
CA PHE A 108 16.72 -3.03 -6.44
C PHE A 108 16.45 -1.75 -5.66
N TYR A 109 17.46 -1.18 -4.98
CA TYR A 109 17.29 0.06 -4.20
C TYR A 109 16.78 1.27 -4.99
N ALA A 110 16.92 1.26 -6.31
CA ALA A 110 16.32 2.27 -7.17
C ALA A 110 14.76 2.23 -7.16
N ASN A 111 14.14 1.16 -6.67
CA ASN A 111 12.70 1.01 -6.45
C ASN A 111 12.31 1.12 -4.96
N ILE A 112 13.28 1.31 -4.07
CA ILE A 112 13.08 1.34 -2.62
C ILE A 112 13.08 2.78 -2.12
N THR A 113 12.14 3.10 -1.24
CA THR A 113 12.11 4.35 -0.49
C THR A 113 11.94 4.05 1.01
N PRO A 114 12.50 4.87 1.92
CA PRO A 114 12.28 4.67 3.34
C PRO A 114 10.81 4.88 3.71
N GLN A 115 10.18 3.84 4.24
CA GLN A 115 8.79 3.88 4.69
C GLN A 115 8.70 3.40 6.13
N TRP A 116 7.93 4.10 6.97
CA TRP A 116 7.66 3.60 8.32
C TRP A 116 6.99 2.23 8.23
N GLU A 117 7.45 1.28 9.04
CA GLU A 117 7.05 -0.12 8.98
C GLU A 117 5.52 -0.30 8.98
N SER A 118 4.82 0.38 9.87
CA SER A 118 3.36 0.39 9.95
C SER A 118 2.67 1.03 8.74
N ILE A 119 3.30 1.99 8.07
CA ILE A 119 2.77 2.56 6.81
C ILE A 119 2.97 1.57 5.66
N ASN A 120 4.16 0.99 5.54
CA ASN A 120 4.52 0.05 4.48
C ASN A 120 3.66 -1.23 4.55
N GLN A 121 3.57 -1.86 5.71
CA GLN A 121 2.88 -3.14 5.90
C GLN A 121 1.35 -3.03 5.96
N HIS A 122 0.81 -1.82 6.16
CA HIS A 122 -0.64 -1.63 6.30
C HIS A 122 -1.21 -0.68 5.25
N VAL A 123 -1.03 0.64 5.43
CA VAL A 123 -1.71 1.65 4.60
C VAL A 123 -1.28 1.53 3.13
N TRP A 124 0.02 1.44 2.89
CA TRP A 124 0.56 1.27 1.54
C TRP A 124 0.13 -0.06 0.93
N ALA A 125 0.27 -1.17 1.67
CA ALA A 125 -0.14 -2.50 1.22
C ALA A 125 -1.63 -2.58 0.83
N LEU A 126 -2.52 -1.86 1.53
CA LEU A 126 -3.95 -1.79 1.18
C LEU A 126 -4.17 -1.11 -0.18
N ILE A 127 -3.48 0.00 -0.45
CA ILE A 127 -3.52 0.68 -1.75
C ILE A 127 -3.07 -0.27 -2.86
N GLU A 128 -1.91 -0.92 -2.67
CA GLU A 128 -1.37 -1.85 -3.67
C GLU A 128 -2.32 -3.03 -3.92
N SER A 129 -2.86 -3.61 -2.86
CA SER A 129 -3.81 -4.72 -2.95
C SER A 129 -5.09 -4.31 -3.66
N ALA A 130 -5.64 -3.13 -3.36
CA ALA A 130 -6.87 -2.66 -3.99
C ALA A 130 -6.70 -2.48 -5.52
N ILE A 131 -5.57 -1.91 -5.96
CA ILE A 131 -5.27 -1.73 -7.39
C ILE A 131 -5.13 -3.10 -8.08
N ARG A 132 -4.41 -4.04 -7.47
CA ARG A 132 -4.26 -5.41 -8.01
C ARG A 132 -5.60 -6.13 -8.12
N SER A 133 -6.43 -6.09 -7.07
CA SER A 133 -7.76 -6.69 -7.10
C SER A 133 -8.61 -6.10 -8.22
N TYR A 134 -8.63 -4.78 -8.38
CA TYR A 134 -9.34 -4.15 -9.50
C TYR A 134 -8.85 -4.66 -10.86
N ALA A 135 -7.53 -4.76 -11.06
CA ALA A 135 -6.96 -5.27 -12.30
C ALA A 135 -7.38 -6.72 -12.58
N MET A 136 -7.34 -7.59 -11.57
CA MET A 136 -7.72 -9.01 -11.66
C MET A 136 -9.23 -9.20 -11.89
N ASP A 137 -10.06 -8.48 -11.13
CA ASP A 137 -11.53 -8.60 -11.17
C ASP A 137 -12.08 -8.17 -12.53
N ASN A 138 -11.41 -7.22 -13.20
CA ASN A 138 -11.84 -6.66 -14.47
C ASN A 138 -11.02 -7.16 -15.69
N ASP A 139 -10.11 -8.11 -15.47
CA ASP A 139 -9.21 -8.64 -16.51
C ASP A 139 -8.48 -7.52 -17.28
N LYS A 140 -7.92 -6.56 -16.53
CA LYS A 140 -7.25 -5.36 -17.05
C LYS A 140 -5.74 -5.41 -16.92
N LYS A 141 -5.07 -4.83 -17.91
CA LYS A 141 -3.69 -4.34 -17.80
C LYS A 141 -3.75 -2.86 -17.46
N LEU A 142 -3.14 -2.46 -16.35
CA LEU A 142 -3.07 -1.08 -15.92
C LEU A 142 -1.66 -0.56 -16.06
N GLU A 143 -1.52 0.61 -16.65
CA GLU A 143 -0.27 1.36 -16.54
C GLU A 143 -0.24 2.01 -15.16
N ALA A 144 0.79 1.71 -14.38
CA ALA A 144 0.93 2.16 -13.02
C ALA A 144 2.17 3.04 -12.84
N TYR A 145 2.04 3.97 -11.90
CA TYR A 145 3.09 4.89 -11.52
C TYR A 145 3.15 4.95 -10.00
N ALA A 146 4.34 5.05 -9.43
CA ALA A 146 4.52 5.27 -8.00
C ALA A 146 5.70 6.18 -7.74
N GLY A 147 5.67 6.93 -6.64
CA GLY A 147 6.76 7.82 -6.29
C GLY A 147 6.62 8.44 -4.92
N THR A 148 7.47 9.43 -4.68
CA THR A 148 7.57 10.15 -3.41
C THR A 148 7.27 11.63 -3.60
N HIS A 149 6.84 12.31 -2.54
CA HIS A 149 6.64 13.75 -2.52
C HIS A 149 6.90 14.37 -1.15
N GLY A 150 7.52 15.55 -1.14
CA GLY A 150 7.91 16.26 0.08
C GLY A 150 8.95 15.52 0.91
N GLN A 151 9.33 16.10 2.04
CA GLN A 151 10.25 15.49 2.99
C GLN A 151 9.59 15.43 4.37
N ALA A 152 9.64 14.26 5.01
CA ALA A 152 9.14 14.05 6.35
C ALA A 152 9.99 14.86 7.35
N MET A 153 9.35 15.24 8.45
CA MET A 153 9.99 16.02 9.50
C MET A 153 9.93 15.25 10.81
N VAL A 154 11.00 15.30 11.59
CA VAL A 154 11.05 14.79 12.96
C VAL A 154 11.51 15.94 13.84
N ASP A 155 10.69 16.30 14.83
CA ASP A 155 10.99 17.35 15.82
C ASP A 155 11.43 18.69 15.19
N GLY A 156 10.79 19.05 14.07
CA GLY A 156 11.05 20.29 13.33
C GLY A 156 12.25 20.25 12.37
N GLN A 157 12.91 19.10 12.23
CA GLN A 157 14.05 18.91 11.33
C GLN A 157 13.73 17.94 10.19
N PRO A 158 14.32 18.11 8.99
CA PRO A 158 14.14 17.17 7.89
C PRO A 158 14.68 15.78 8.22
N LEU A 159 13.86 14.76 7.94
CA LEU A 159 14.19 13.36 8.20
C LEU A 159 15.02 12.77 7.06
N PHE A 160 16.15 12.17 7.41
CA PHE A 160 17.04 11.42 6.53
C PHE A 160 17.31 10.04 7.14
N LEU A 161 17.55 9.04 6.30
CA LEU A 161 17.98 7.72 6.75
C LEU A 161 19.50 7.65 7.01
N THR A 162 20.26 8.66 6.54
CA THR A 162 21.70 8.76 6.75
C THR A 162 22.08 10.05 7.48
N GLY A 163 23.23 10.03 8.16
CA GLY A 163 23.71 11.20 8.91
C GLY A 163 24.37 12.29 8.06
N ASP A 164 24.65 12.01 6.79
CA ASP A 164 25.24 12.95 5.84
C ASP A 164 24.21 13.63 4.93
N GLY A 165 22.92 13.48 5.23
CA GLY A 165 21.83 14.16 4.51
C GLY A 165 21.46 13.53 3.17
N ARG A 166 21.82 12.26 2.92
CA ARG A 166 21.30 11.46 1.81
C ARG A 166 20.10 10.63 2.27
N MET A 167 19.40 10.05 1.31
CA MET A 167 18.17 9.26 1.54
C MET A 167 17.14 10.01 2.40
N PRO A 168 16.64 11.17 1.92
CA PRO A 168 15.53 11.84 2.57
C PRO A 168 14.33 10.90 2.67
N VAL A 169 13.66 10.92 3.82
CA VAL A 169 12.41 10.19 4.00
C VAL A 169 11.29 11.05 3.44
N ALA A 170 10.52 10.53 2.50
CA ALA A 170 9.44 11.27 1.88
C ALA A 170 8.32 11.54 2.90
N ALA A 171 7.67 12.70 2.83
CA ALA A 171 6.46 12.95 3.63
C ALA A 171 5.25 12.19 3.08
N TRP A 172 5.21 12.01 1.76
CA TRP A 172 4.11 11.38 1.05
C TRP A 172 4.63 10.34 0.07
N LEU A 173 3.93 9.21 0.02
CA LEU A 173 4.01 8.22 -1.05
C LEU A 173 2.81 8.44 -1.96
N TRP A 174 2.96 8.17 -3.25
CA TRP A 174 1.84 8.23 -4.19
C TRP A 174 1.88 7.07 -5.17
N LYS A 175 0.71 6.58 -5.56
CA LYS A 175 0.53 5.53 -6.58
C LYS A 175 -0.63 5.91 -7.50
N ALA A 176 -0.45 5.78 -8.80
CA ALA A 176 -1.47 6.05 -9.79
C ALA A 176 -1.67 4.83 -10.69
N ALA A 177 -2.91 4.60 -11.10
CA ALA A 177 -3.29 3.54 -12.01
C ALA A 177 -4.09 4.13 -13.19
N VAL A 178 -3.75 3.72 -14.40
CA VAL A 178 -4.35 4.20 -15.65
C VAL A 178 -4.79 3.02 -16.50
N ASP A 179 -6.08 2.94 -16.79
CA ASP A 179 -6.60 2.07 -17.85
C ASP A 179 -6.55 2.83 -19.18
N ARG A 180 -5.49 2.57 -19.95
CA ARG A 180 -5.28 3.19 -21.27
C ARG A 180 -6.36 2.82 -22.28
N SER A 181 -7.07 1.71 -22.11
CA SER A 181 -8.15 1.29 -23.03
C SER A 181 -9.39 2.19 -22.91
N THR A 182 -9.63 2.77 -21.73
CA THR A 182 -10.80 3.63 -21.45
C THR A 182 -10.44 5.11 -21.28
N GLY A 183 -9.14 5.40 -21.12
CA GLY A 183 -8.64 6.73 -20.79
C GLY A 183 -8.97 7.13 -19.35
N ALA A 184 -9.24 6.16 -18.47
CA ALA A 184 -9.59 6.40 -17.08
C ALA A 184 -8.39 6.20 -16.15
N GLY A 185 -8.27 7.00 -15.11
CA GLY A 185 -7.21 6.89 -14.13
C GLY A 185 -7.62 7.36 -12.73
N ILE A 186 -6.83 6.95 -11.75
CA ILE A 186 -6.95 7.37 -10.36
C ILE A 186 -5.57 7.40 -9.71
N ALA A 187 -5.38 8.32 -8.78
CA ALA A 187 -4.22 8.42 -7.92
C ALA A 187 -4.60 8.17 -6.47
N PHE A 188 -3.65 7.66 -5.70
CA PHE A 188 -3.69 7.49 -4.27
C PHE A 188 -2.47 8.18 -3.67
N VAL A 189 -2.65 8.87 -2.56
CA VAL A 189 -1.56 9.41 -1.76
C VAL A 189 -1.63 8.88 -0.35
N CYS A 190 -0.47 8.61 0.23
CA CYS A 190 -0.30 8.01 1.53
C CYS A 190 0.69 8.84 2.37
N SER A 191 0.29 9.25 3.56
CA SER A 191 1.15 9.94 4.53
C SER A 191 2.17 8.95 5.09
N ASN A 192 3.46 9.22 4.90
CA ASN A 192 4.55 8.43 5.44
C ASN A 192 4.93 8.92 6.85
N ASP A 193 3.92 9.01 7.72
CA ASP A 193 4.07 9.42 9.11
C ASP A 193 3.04 8.67 9.98
N PRO A 194 3.47 7.68 10.78
CA PRO A 194 2.57 6.92 11.64
C PRO A 194 2.14 7.70 12.89
N PHE A 195 2.80 8.81 13.22
CA PHE A 195 2.57 9.58 14.44
C PHE A 195 1.56 10.70 14.23
N LYS A 196 1.30 11.09 12.99
CA LYS A 196 0.44 12.23 12.65
C LYS A 196 -0.51 11.90 11.52
N ARG A 197 -1.81 12.01 11.81
CA ARG A 197 -2.84 12.06 10.78
C ARG A 197 -2.69 13.32 9.96
N ALA A 198 -2.66 13.18 8.65
CA ALA A 198 -2.58 14.30 7.76
C ALA A 198 -3.97 14.92 7.55
N ALA A 199 -4.04 16.25 7.61
CA ALA A 199 -5.25 17.01 7.35
C ALA A 199 -5.38 17.44 5.88
N SER A 200 -4.24 17.59 5.18
CA SER A 200 -4.18 18.08 3.81
C SER A 200 -3.24 17.21 2.97
N PRO A 201 -3.77 16.30 2.14
CA PRO A 201 -2.96 15.56 1.17
C PRO A 201 -2.49 16.45 0.02
N PRO A 202 -1.42 16.07 -0.71
CA PRO A 202 -1.02 16.72 -1.95
C PRO A 202 -1.96 16.31 -3.10
N CYS A 203 -3.26 16.56 -2.93
CA CYS A 203 -4.32 16.12 -3.85
C CYS A 203 -5.41 17.16 -4.12
N GLY A 204 -5.08 18.44 -3.91
CA GLY A 204 -6.06 19.52 -4.01
C GLY A 204 -7.19 19.35 -2.99
N ASP A 205 -8.34 19.98 -3.29
CA ASP A 205 -9.44 20.14 -2.32
C ASP A 205 -10.44 18.96 -2.27
N MET A 206 -10.29 17.94 -3.13
CA MET A 206 -11.28 16.85 -3.25
C MET A 206 -10.64 15.48 -3.13
N ASP A 207 -11.11 14.70 -2.15
CA ASP A 207 -10.89 13.25 -2.06
C ASP A 207 -11.93 12.52 -2.92
N VAL A 208 -11.48 11.89 -4.00
CA VAL A 208 -12.35 11.20 -4.96
C VAL A 208 -12.53 9.70 -4.66
N CYS A 209 -12.13 9.22 -3.47
CA CYS A 209 -12.26 7.81 -3.13
C CYS A 209 -13.70 7.33 -3.15
N VAL A 210 -14.63 8.16 -2.64
CA VAL A 210 -16.05 7.84 -2.62
C VAL A 210 -16.60 7.78 -4.05
N ASP A 211 -16.37 8.82 -4.85
CA ASP A 211 -16.84 8.91 -6.24
C ASP A 211 -16.26 7.83 -7.16
N GLY A 212 -15.05 7.37 -6.84
CA GLY A 212 -14.36 6.28 -7.50
C GLY A 212 -14.69 4.90 -6.93
N HIS A 213 -15.42 4.81 -5.81
CA HIS A 213 -15.69 3.59 -5.04
C HIS A 213 -14.43 2.82 -4.58
N TRP A 214 -13.38 3.54 -4.20
CA TRP A 214 -12.10 2.97 -3.77
C TRP A 214 -11.93 2.87 -2.24
N HIS A 215 -13.02 2.79 -1.48
CA HIS A 215 -13.01 2.73 -0.01
C HIS A 215 -12.04 1.69 0.59
N ALA A 216 -11.83 0.56 -0.08
CA ALA A 216 -10.90 -0.49 0.35
C ALA A 216 -9.42 -0.07 0.37
N ALA A 217 -9.06 1.04 -0.29
CA ALA A 217 -7.71 1.61 -0.30
C ALA A 217 -7.51 2.74 0.74
N VAL A 218 -8.56 3.06 1.52
CA VAL A 218 -8.60 4.25 2.37
C VAL A 218 -8.41 3.92 3.84
N VAL A 219 -7.42 4.56 4.45
CA VAL A 219 -7.23 4.61 5.89
C VAL A 219 -7.33 6.07 6.31
N VAL A 220 -8.39 6.40 7.06
CA VAL A 220 -8.75 7.79 7.40
C VAL A 220 -7.57 8.54 8.03
N GLY A 221 -7.14 9.62 7.38
CA GLY A 221 -6.03 10.46 7.83
C GLY A 221 -4.64 10.00 7.40
N TRP A 222 -4.54 8.85 6.71
CA TRP A 222 -3.28 8.35 6.16
C TRP A 222 -3.32 8.11 4.67
N SER A 223 -4.43 7.70 4.07
CA SER A 223 -4.54 7.61 2.60
C SER A 223 -5.78 8.31 2.05
N PHE A 224 -5.63 8.79 0.81
CA PHE A 224 -6.61 9.62 0.10
C PHE A 224 -6.56 9.29 -1.40
N CYS A 225 -7.63 9.57 -2.14
CA CYS A 225 -7.67 9.40 -3.59
C CYS A 225 -7.83 10.73 -4.30
N CYS A 226 -7.28 10.78 -5.51
CA CYS A 226 -7.17 12.00 -6.29
C CYS A 226 -7.38 11.65 -7.75
N THR A 227 -7.93 12.57 -8.53
CA THR A 227 -7.79 12.47 -9.99
C THR A 227 -6.32 12.56 -10.37
N LEU A 228 -5.95 12.03 -11.53
CA LEU A 228 -4.57 12.20 -12.03
C LEU A 228 -4.23 13.68 -12.20
N GLN A 229 -5.19 14.49 -12.64
CA GLN A 229 -5.01 15.93 -12.79
C GLN A 229 -4.62 16.59 -11.47
N GLN A 230 -5.37 16.34 -10.40
CA GLN A 230 -5.04 16.87 -9.07
C GLN A 230 -3.65 16.46 -8.62
N LEU A 231 -3.26 15.19 -8.83
CA LEU A 231 -1.93 14.71 -8.46
C LEU A 231 -0.82 15.41 -9.25
N VAL A 232 -0.95 15.56 -10.57
CA VAL A 232 0.10 16.19 -11.38
C VAL A 232 0.23 17.70 -11.12
N GLU A 233 -0.87 18.37 -10.74
CA GLU A 233 -0.86 19.79 -10.38
C GLU A 233 -0.14 20.05 -9.06
N THR A 234 -0.15 19.09 -8.12
CA THR A 234 0.44 19.24 -6.78
C THR A 234 1.80 18.55 -6.63
N VAL A 235 2.06 17.48 -7.40
CA VAL A 235 3.25 16.62 -7.25
C VAL A 235 4.12 16.68 -8.52
N PRO A 236 5.26 17.43 -8.49
CA PRO A 236 6.14 17.56 -9.66
C PRO A 236 6.69 16.24 -10.20
N GLY A 237 6.95 15.26 -9.32
CA GLY A 237 7.37 13.92 -9.72
C GLY A 237 6.31 13.20 -10.56
N ALA A 238 5.03 13.36 -10.20
CA ALA A 238 3.90 12.81 -10.96
C ALA A 238 3.72 13.55 -12.29
N ALA A 239 3.84 14.89 -12.31
CA ALA A 239 3.80 15.68 -13.55
C ALA A 239 4.89 15.27 -14.55
N THR A 240 6.06 14.87 -14.05
CA THR A 240 7.16 14.37 -14.91
C THR A 240 6.88 12.96 -15.41
N ALA A 241 6.25 12.11 -14.61
CA ALA A 241 6.01 10.70 -14.92
C ALA A 241 4.80 10.48 -15.84
N ILE A 242 3.70 11.19 -15.57
CA ILE A 242 2.39 11.00 -16.18
C ILE A 242 2.21 12.04 -17.29
N VAL A 243 2.71 11.70 -18.48
CA VAL A 243 2.63 12.54 -19.67
C VAL A 243 1.41 12.21 -20.55
N ASP A 244 1.11 13.09 -21.51
CA ASP A 244 0.20 12.86 -22.64
C ASP A 244 -1.30 12.71 -22.31
N GLY A 245 -1.80 13.43 -21.31
CA GLY A 245 -3.24 13.44 -21.02
C GLY A 245 -3.79 12.07 -20.58
N ALA A 246 -2.94 11.27 -19.92
CA ALA A 246 -3.34 10.01 -19.32
C ALA A 246 -4.50 10.22 -18.32
N GLY A 247 -5.47 9.30 -18.30
CA GLY A 247 -6.49 9.21 -17.26
C GLY A 247 -7.35 10.46 -17.06
N MET A 248 -7.78 11.12 -18.15
CA MET A 248 -8.68 12.28 -18.07
C MET A 248 -10.04 11.96 -17.44
N LYS A 249 -10.44 10.68 -17.41
CA LYS A 249 -11.65 10.20 -16.74
C LYS A 249 -11.29 9.58 -15.40
N LEU A 250 -12.18 9.67 -14.42
CA LEU A 250 -12.00 8.98 -13.15
C LEU A 250 -12.14 7.46 -13.34
N LEU A 251 -11.15 6.68 -12.90
CA LEU A 251 -11.22 5.22 -12.84
C LEU A 251 -12.10 4.80 -11.66
N LYS A 252 -13.31 4.33 -11.96
CA LYS A 252 -14.27 3.87 -10.94
C LYS A 252 -14.16 2.37 -10.75
N ARG A 253 -14.14 1.93 -9.50
CA ARG A 253 -14.33 0.53 -9.14
C ARG A 253 -15.82 0.22 -9.23
N GLN A 254 -16.19 -0.73 -10.09
CA GLN A 254 -17.54 -1.28 -10.05
C GLN A 254 -17.64 -2.12 -8.78
N SER A 255 -18.74 -1.98 -8.03
CA SER A 255 -19.08 -2.98 -7.01
C SER A 255 -19.13 -4.35 -7.70
N PRO A 256 -18.72 -5.44 -7.02
CA PRO A 256 -18.91 -6.78 -7.56
C PRO A 256 -20.35 -6.90 -8.05
N ALA A 257 -20.56 -7.37 -9.28
CA ALA A 257 -21.90 -7.63 -9.77
C ALA A 257 -22.60 -8.51 -8.73
N THR A 258 -23.78 -8.10 -8.27
CA THR A 258 -24.65 -8.98 -7.49
C THR A 258 -24.74 -10.30 -8.27
N PRO A 259 -24.43 -11.46 -7.68
CA PRO A 259 -24.61 -12.72 -8.37
C PRO A 259 -26.03 -12.75 -8.95
N PRO A 260 -26.23 -13.22 -10.19
CA PRO A 260 -27.58 -13.37 -10.70
C PRO A 260 -28.37 -14.18 -9.67
N MET A 261 -29.47 -13.61 -9.17
CA MET A 261 -30.39 -14.39 -8.33
C MET A 261 -30.73 -15.64 -9.12
N SER A 262 -30.43 -16.81 -8.53
CA SER A 262 -30.86 -18.08 -9.08
C SER A 262 -32.38 -18.00 -9.32
N PRO A 263 -32.90 -18.54 -10.44
CA PRO A 263 -34.33 -18.50 -10.73
C PRO A 263 -35.23 -19.20 -9.69
N ASP A 264 -34.64 -19.93 -8.74
CA ASP A 264 -35.35 -20.83 -7.82
C ASP A 264 -35.94 -20.16 -6.56
N SER A 265 -36.31 -18.88 -6.62
CA SER A 265 -37.05 -18.25 -5.51
C SER A 265 -38.33 -17.52 -5.94
N ALA A 266 -38.86 -17.85 -7.11
CA ALA A 266 -40.19 -17.43 -7.56
C ALA A 266 -41.18 -18.61 -7.61
N ALA A 267 -41.55 -19.12 -6.43
CA ALA A 267 -42.70 -19.98 -6.13
C ALA A 267 -42.55 -20.36 -4.64
N THR A 268 -43.46 -20.17 -3.70
CA THR A 268 -44.92 -19.94 -3.70
C THR A 268 -45.26 -19.12 -2.45
N MET A 269 -46.01 -18.04 -2.61
CA MET A 269 -46.99 -17.67 -1.59
C MET A 269 -48.16 -18.61 -1.82
N ASP A 270 -48.43 -19.50 -0.88
CA ASP A 270 -49.76 -20.05 -0.67
C ASP A 270 -49.96 -20.14 0.85
N ASP A 271 -51.08 -19.54 1.24
CA ASP A 271 -51.67 -19.57 2.56
C ASP A 271 -51.93 -21.02 2.99
N ASP A 272 -51.69 -21.36 4.26
CA ASP A 272 -52.52 -22.31 4.99
C ASP A 272 -52.42 -22.01 6.50
N GLU A 273 -53.58 -21.67 7.05
CA GLU A 273 -53.89 -21.53 8.47
C GLU A 273 -53.98 -22.92 9.14
N ASP A 274 -53.81 -22.90 10.47
CA ASP A 274 -54.28 -23.87 11.48
C ASP A 274 -53.78 -25.32 11.44
N ASP A 275 -53.05 -25.72 12.49
CA ASP A 275 -53.65 -26.58 13.53
C ASP A 275 -52.68 -26.74 14.72
N GLU A 276 -53.29 -26.64 15.91
CA GLU A 276 -52.74 -26.91 17.24
C GLU A 276 -52.32 -28.39 17.37
N ASP A 277 -51.33 -28.69 18.21
CA ASP A 277 -51.44 -29.76 19.21
C ASP A 277 -50.25 -29.72 20.18
N ASP A 278 -50.63 -29.84 21.44
CA ASP A 278 -49.87 -29.85 22.69
C ASP A 278 -48.87 -31.02 22.79
N ASP A 279 -47.86 -30.85 23.66
CA ASP A 279 -47.64 -31.73 24.83
C ASP A 279 -46.28 -31.40 25.47
N ASP A 280 -46.37 -30.66 26.58
CA ASP A 280 -45.84 -30.94 27.92
C ASP A 280 -44.63 -31.91 28.07
N ASP A 281 -43.58 -31.43 28.76
CA ASP A 281 -43.25 -31.86 30.14
C ASP A 281 -41.79 -31.48 30.48
N ASP A 282 -41.67 -30.55 31.44
CA ASP A 282 -40.92 -30.65 32.69
C ASP A 282 -39.60 -31.45 32.73
N ASP A 283 -38.52 -30.84 33.23
CA ASP A 283 -38.22 -30.88 34.68
C ASP A 283 -36.75 -30.44 34.95
N ASP A 284 -36.63 -29.57 35.96
CA ASP A 284 -35.58 -29.32 36.95
C ASP A 284 -34.16 -29.92 36.76
N GLY A 285 -33.06 -29.27 37.11
CA GLY A 285 -32.83 -28.16 38.03
C GLY A 285 -31.37 -28.19 38.49
N ASP A 286 -30.90 -27.03 38.95
CA ASP A 286 -29.91 -26.78 40.02
C ASP A 286 -28.49 -27.36 39.89
N ASP A 287 -27.49 -26.50 39.69
CA ASP A 287 -26.69 -25.85 40.74
C ASP A 287 -25.79 -26.84 41.50
N GLU A 288 -24.48 -26.63 41.42
CA GLU A 288 -23.70 -26.21 42.60
C GLU A 288 -22.23 -25.92 42.26
N ALA A 289 -21.75 -24.84 42.87
CA ALA A 289 -20.36 -24.43 42.95
C ALA A 289 -19.75 -24.96 44.26
N GLU A 290 -18.47 -25.33 44.26
CA GLU A 290 -17.52 -25.17 45.38
C GLU A 290 -16.10 -25.48 44.85
N LYS A 291 -15.16 -24.52 44.87
CA LYS A 291 -14.26 -24.06 45.94
C LYS A 291 -12.99 -24.90 46.13
N ASP A 292 -11.89 -24.15 46.21
CA ASP A 292 -10.66 -24.36 46.99
C ASP A 292 -9.77 -25.57 46.60
N GLU A 293 -8.44 -25.52 46.63
CA GLU A 293 -7.57 -24.90 47.63
C GLU A 293 -6.14 -24.74 47.06
N ALA A 294 -5.37 -23.84 47.67
CA ALA A 294 -3.95 -23.65 47.43
C ALA A 294 -3.10 -24.56 48.33
N GLU A 295 -1.98 -25.09 47.84
CA GLU A 295 -0.84 -25.37 48.73
C GLU A 295 0.52 -25.36 47.99
N LYS A 296 1.54 -25.01 48.78
CA LYS A 296 2.93 -24.68 48.46
C LYS A 296 3.86 -25.91 48.56
N ASP A 297 5.15 -25.61 48.33
CA ASP A 297 6.39 -26.30 48.73
C ASP A 297 6.97 -27.19 47.59
N ASP A 298 8.23 -27.09 47.14
CA ASP A 298 9.50 -26.55 47.66
C ASP A 298 10.30 -25.76 46.58
#